data_AF-A0A925U7F0-F1
#
_entry.id   AF-A0A925U7F0-F1
#
_cell.length_a   1.000
_cell.length_b   1.000
_cell.length_c   1.000
_cell.angle_alpha   90.00
_cell.angle_beta   90.00
_cell.angle_gamma   90.00
#
_symmetry.space_group_name_H-M   'P 1'
#
loop_
_entity.id
_entity.type
_entity.pdbx_description
1 polymer ?
#
loop_
_entity_poly.entity_id
_entity_poly.type
_entity_poly.pdbx_seq_one_letter_code
_entity_poly.pdbx_strand_id
1 'polypeptide(L)' 'LNKQADAELATANAYFHRGRFTDAKMQAKRAQAGFPLGSPNWLKADDIINFQPPKRRG' A
#
# COMPACT_ATOMS: atom_id res chain seq x y z
N LEU A 1 16.67 -5.89 6.78
CA LEU A 1 15.77 -5.28 5.76
C LEU A 1 14.96 -6.39 5.12
N ASN A 2 13.63 -6.35 5.27
CA ASN A 2 12.74 -7.35 4.71
C ASN A 2 12.53 -7.05 3.21
N LYS A 3 13.44 -7.53 2.37
CA LYS A 3 13.49 -7.23 0.92
C LYS A 3 12.17 -7.51 0.20
N GLN A 4 11.41 -8.50 0.69
CA GLN A 4 10.10 -8.83 0.14
C GLN A 4 9.05 -7.75 0.46
N ALA A 5 8.98 -7.31 1.72
CA ALA A 5 8.04 -6.26 2.13
C ALA A 5 8.31 -4.93 1.39
N ASP A 6 9.59 -4.60 1.17
CA ASP A 6 9.97 -3.43 0.37
C ASP A 6 9.52 -3.57 -1.10
N ALA A 7 9.65 -4.76 -1.70
CA ALA A 7 9.21 -5.03 -3.07
C ALA A 7 7.67 -5.01 -3.21
N GLU A 8 6.95 -5.54 -2.21
CA GLU A 8 5.49 -5.49 -2.15
C GLU A 8 5.00 -4.05 -2.01
N LEU A 9 5.66 -3.23 -1.19
CA LEU A 9 5.33 -1.81 -1.05
C LEU A 9 5.60 -1.04 -2.35
N ALA A 10 6.70 -1.31 -3.04
CA ALA A 10 6.98 -0.72 -4.34
C ALA A 10 5.91 -1.09 -5.39
N THR A 11 5.48 -2.35 -5.40
CA THR A 11 4.40 -2.83 -6.27
C THR A 11 3.06 -2.17 -5.91
N ALA A 12 2.75 -2.02 -4.63
CA ALA A 12 1.56 -1.34 -4.15
C ALA A 12 1.50 0.11 -4.65
N ASN A 13 2.62 0.84 -4.52
CA ASN A 13 2.73 2.20 -5.04
C ASN A 13 2.54 2.26 -6.56
N ALA A 14 3.15 1.35 -7.31
CA ALA A 14 2.98 1.29 -8.76
C ALA A 14 1.51 1.09 -9.18
N TYR A 15 0.77 0.22 -8.47
CA TYR A 15 -0.66 0.07 -8.69
C TYR A 15 -1.46 1.30 -8.29
N PHE A 16 -1.12 1.92 -7.16
CA PHE A 16 -1.78 3.12 -6.66
C PHE A 16 -1.69 4.28 -7.66
N HIS A 17 -0.47 4.56 -8.17
CA HIS A 17 -0.25 5.60 -9.17
C HIS A 17 -0.94 5.33 -10.51
N ARG A 18 -1.25 4.05 -10.81
CA ARG A 18 -2.02 3.64 -11.99
C ARG A 18 -3.53 3.65 -11.77
N GLY A 19 -4.01 4.07 -10.59
CA GLY A 19 -5.44 4.05 -10.23
C GLY A 19 -5.99 2.66 -9.93
N ARG A 20 -5.14 1.64 -9.85
CA ARG A 20 -5.51 0.25 -9.53
C ARG A 20 -5.61 0.06 -8.02
N PHE A 21 -6.54 0.75 -7.38
CA PHE A 21 -6.59 0.85 -5.92
C PHE A 21 -6.81 -0.50 -5.21
N THR A 22 -7.65 -1.38 -5.76
CA THR A 22 -7.87 -2.72 -5.17
C THR A 22 -6.58 -3.54 -5.12
N ASP A 23 -5.82 -3.54 -6.22
CA ASP A 23 -4.54 -4.27 -6.30
C ASP A 23 -3.47 -3.62 -5.42
N ALA A 24 -3.45 -2.29 -5.38
CA ALA A 24 -2.56 -1.53 -4.49
C ALA A 24 -2.78 -1.92 -3.03
N LYS A 25 -4.04 -1.97 -2.58
CA LYS A 25 -4.41 -2.39 -1.22
C LYS A 25 -3.99 -3.81 -0.91
N MET A 26 -4.13 -4.74 -1.85
CA MET A 26 -3.72 -6.14 -1.64
C MET A 26 -2.22 -6.25 -1.40
N GLN A 27 -1.41 -5.57 -2.22
CA GLN A 27 0.05 -5.57 -2.07
C GLN A 27 0.49 -4.82 -0.80
N ALA A 28 -0.15 -3.69 -0.49
CA ALA A 28 0.14 -2.94 0.73
C ALA A 28 -0.13 -3.75 2.00
N LYS A 29 -1.20 -4.57 2.05
CA LYS A 29 -1.46 -5.47 3.21
C LYS A 29 -0.35 -6.49 3.42
N ARG A 30 0.19 -7.05 2.33
CA ARG A 30 1.31 -7.99 2.42
C ARG A 30 2.58 -7.29 2.92
N ALA A 31 2.88 -6.13 2.34
CA ALA A 31 4.00 -5.30 2.75
C ALA A 31 3.91 -4.91 4.23
N GLN A 32 2.74 -4.44 4.69
CA GLN A 32 2.47 -4.02 6.06
C GLN A 32 2.74 -5.15 7.06
N ALA A 33 2.36 -6.40 6.76
CA ALA A 33 2.62 -7.57 7.60
C ALA A 33 4.13 -7.89 7.73
N GLY A 34 4.94 -7.44 6.77
CA GLY A 34 6.39 -7.61 6.77
C GLY A 34 7.17 -6.49 7.45
N PHE A 35 6.52 -5.41 7.88
CA PHE A 35 7.16 -4.27 8.57
C PHE A 35 6.82 -4.24 10.07
N PRO A 36 7.74 -3.74 10.93
CA PRO A 36 7.40 -3.47 12.33
C PRO A 36 6.23 -2.49 12.42
N LEU A 37 5.28 -2.79 13.30
CA LEU A 37 4.10 -1.96 13.57
C LEU A 37 4.52 -0.52 13.88
N GLY A 38 3.88 0.45 13.20
CA GLY A 38 4.16 1.88 13.40
C GLY A 38 5.49 2.38 12.77
N SER A 39 6.28 1.52 12.13
CA SER A 39 7.45 1.96 11.39
C SER A 39 7.07 2.85 10.18
N PRO A 40 7.98 3.68 9.66
CA PRO A 40 7.68 4.53 8.51
C PRO A 40 7.16 3.78 7.28
N ASN A 41 7.68 2.57 7.00
CA ASN A 41 7.21 1.76 5.88
C ASN A 41 5.86 1.08 6.17
N TRP A 42 5.60 0.73 7.43
CA TRP A 42 4.28 0.26 7.87
C TRP A 42 3.21 1.33 7.67
N LEU A 43 3.50 2.58 8.05
CA LEU A 43 2.57 3.72 7.89
C LEU A 43 2.28 4.01 6.41
N LYS A 44 3.31 4.00 5.55
CA LYS A 44 3.11 4.15 4.09
C LYS A 44 2.19 3.07 3.51
N ALA A 45 2.33 1.82 3.96
CA ALA A 45 1.44 0.75 3.54
C ALA A 45 0.02 0.95 4.07
N ASP A 46 -0.12 1.40 5.32
CA ASP A 46 -1.39 1.72 5.95
C ASP A 46 -2.16 2.81 5.19
N ASP A 47 -1.47 3.87 4.74
CA ASP A 47 -2.05 4.94 3.94
C ASP A 47 -2.70 4.41 2.64
N ILE A 48 -2.03 3.47 1.95
CA ILE A 48 -2.56 2.84 0.73
C ILE A 48 -3.78 1.96 1.05
N ILE A 49 -3.74 1.22 2.16
CA ILE A 49 -4.83 0.33 2.61
C ILE A 49 -6.09 1.16 2.90
N ASN A 50 -5.91 2.26 3.62
CA ASN A 50 -6.99 3.11 4.11
C ASN A 50 -7.43 4.17 3.10
N PHE A 51 -6.69 4.37 2.00
CA PHE A 51 -7.09 5.28 0.94
C PHE A 51 -8.49 4.97 0.37
N GLN A 52 -9.33 5.99 0.29
CA GLN A 52 -10.62 5.91 -0.38
C GLN A 52 -10.61 6.90 -1.56
N PRO A 53 -10.80 6.43 -2.80
CA PRO A 53 -10.86 7.33 -3.94
C PRO A 53 -12.06 8.28 -3.78
N PRO A 54 -11.94 9.54 -4.21
CA PRO A 54 -13.03 10.49 -4.13
C PRO A 54 -14.25 9.93 -4.88
N LYS A 55 -15.43 9.99 -4.25
CA LYS A 55 -16.68 9.64 -4.94
C LYS A 55 -16.81 10.58 -6.14
N ARG A 56 -16.91 10.04 -7.35
CA ARG A 56 -17.27 10.85 -8.53
C ARG A 56 -18.61 11.50 -8.21
N ARG A 57 -18.62 12.83 -8.08
CA ARG A 57 -19.87 13.59 -8.12
C ARG A 57 -20.40 13.44 -9.54
N GLY A 58 -21.51 12.72 -9.67
CA GLY A 58 -22.29 12.68 -10.91
C GLY A 58 -22.95 14.01 -11.17
#